data_AF-A0A356W0C1-F1
#
_entry.id   AF-A0A356W0C1-F1
#
_cell.length_a   1.000
_cell.length_b   1.000
_cell.length_c   1.000
_cell.angle_alpha   90.00
_cell.angle_beta   90.00
_cell.angle_gamma   90.00
#
_symmetry.space_group_name_H-M   'P 1'
#
loop_
_entity.id
_entity.type
_entity.pdbx_description
1 polymer ?
#
loop_
_entity_poly.entity_id
_entity_poly.type
_entity_poly.pdbx_seq_one_letter_code
_entity_poly.pdbx_strand_id
1 'polypeptide(L)'
;MLTDFYEITMANGYFSNGFEDKVGYFDMFFRNLPDGGGFAIMAGVQQIIEYLENLHFTPEDIEYLRKCGIFNEKFLKYLEQFRFS
;
A
#
# COMPACT_ATOMS: atom_id res chain seq x y z
N MET A 1 -4.88 0.75 9.54
CA MET A 1 -4.68 0.45 8.10
C MET A 1 -5.12 -0.98 7.71
N LEU A 2 -5.68 -1.19 6.51
CA LEU A 2 -5.97 -2.52 5.94
C LEU A 2 -5.02 -2.82 4.77
N THR A 3 -3.96 -3.58 5.03
CA THR A 3 -3.03 -4.10 4.02
C THR A 3 -2.37 -5.35 4.59
N ASP A 4 -1.79 -6.18 3.71
CA ASP A 4 -1.02 -7.33 4.15
C ASP A 4 0.30 -6.84 4.78
N PHE A 5 0.68 -7.45 5.91
CA PHE A 5 1.91 -7.08 6.64
C PHE A 5 3.16 -7.16 5.76
N TYR A 6 3.15 -8.07 4.78
CA TYR A 6 4.22 -8.23 3.81
C TYR A 6 4.51 -6.94 3.03
N GLU A 7 3.49 -6.19 2.62
CA GLU A 7 3.65 -4.93 1.86
C GLU A 7 4.50 -3.91 2.63
N ILE A 8 4.27 -3.80 3.94
CA ILE A 8 5.02 -2.86 4.80
C ILE A 8 6.45 -3.36 5.00
N THR A 9 6.67 -4.67 5.15
CA THR A 9 8.02 -5.23 5.24
C THR A 9 8.82 -5.08 3.94
N MET A 10 8.18 -5.25 2.78
CA MET A 10 8.78 -4.95 1.48
C MET A 10 9.13 -3.48 1.34
N ALA A 11 8.19 -2.58 1.68
CA ALA A 11 8.41 -1.13 1.63
C ALA A 11 9.61 -0.71 2.49
N ASN A 12 9.73 -1.26 3.71
CA ASN A 12 10.90 -1.05 4.56
C ASN A 12 12.19 -1.57 3.90
N GLY A 13 12.11 -2.70 3.19
CA GLY A 13 13.21 -3.24 2.39
C GLY A 13 13.64 -2.29 1.26
N TYR A 14 12.69 -1.78 0.48
CA TYR A 14 12.98 -0.82 -0.59
C TYR A 14 13.59 0.48 -0.03
N PHE A 15 12.98 1.03 1.00
CA PHE A 15 13.46 2.25 1.67
C PHE A 15 14.87 2.09 2.25
N SER A 16 15.15 0.95 2.90
CA SER A 16 16.48 0.70 3.49
C SER A 16 17.59 0.53 2.44
N ASN A 17 17.23 0.26 1.18
CA ASN A 17 18.16 0.04 0.07
C ASN A 17 18.18 1.20 -0.94
N GLY A 18 17.54 2.34 -0.66
CA GLY A 18 17.56 3.50 -1.55
C GLY A 18 16.70 3.33 -2.81
N PHE A 19 15.63 2.54 -2.72
CA PHE A 19 14.71 2.27 -3.82
C PHE A 19 13.33 2.91 -3.66
N GLU A 20 13.14 3.73 -2.63
CA GLU A 20 11.88 4.43 -2.32
C GLU A 20 11.35 5.28 -3.48
N ASP A 21 12.23 5.92 -4.26
CA ASP A 21 11.87 6.81 -5.37
C ASP A 21 12.00 6.13 -6.75
N LYS A 22 12.20 4.81 -6.79
CA LYS A 22 12.27 4.09 -8.08
C LYS A 22 10.88 3.98 -8.70
N VAL A 23 10.79 4.37 -9.97
CA VAL A 23 9.55 4.24 -10.76
C VAL A 23 9.22 2.75 -10.96
N GLY A 24 8.04 2.36 -10.48
CA GLY A 24 7.44 1.05 -10.70
C GLY A 24 6.13 1.16 -11.49
N TYR A 25 5.80 0.13 -12.27
CA TYR A 25 4.56 0.02 -13.04
C TYR A 25 3.79 -1.22 -12.58
N PHE A 26 2.50 -1.06 -12.32
CA PHE A 26 1.61 -2.14 -11.86
C PHE A 26 0.32 -2.13 -12.68
N ASP A 27 -0.08 -3.29 -13.18
CA ASP A 27 -1.33 -3.49 -13.92
C ASP A 27 -2.26 -4.42 -13.15
N MET A 28 -3.53 -4.03 -13.05
CA MET A 28 -4.58 -4.85 -12.43
C MET A 28 -5.44 -5.49 -13.52
N PHE A 29 -5.49 -6.83 -13.53
CA PHE A 29 -6.35 -7.62 -14.40
C PHE A 29 -6.75 -8.94 -13.73
N PHE A 30 -7.79 -9.58 -14.23
CA PHE A 30 -8.20 -10.92 -13.81
C PHE A 30 -7.96 -11.92 -14.94
N ARG A 31 -7.70 -13.18 -14.58
CA ARG A 31 -7.35 -14.23 -15.57
C ARG A 31 -8.55 -14.98 -16.13
N ASN A 32 -9.63 -15.07 -15.37
CA ASN A 32 -10.81 -15.85 -15.72
C ASN A 32 -12.07 -15.00 -15.52
N LEU A 33 -13.00 -15.09 -16.46
CA LEU A 33 -14.31 -14.45 -16.30
C LEU A 33 -15.08 -15.15 -15.17
N PRO A 34 -15.67 -14.37 -14.23
CA PRO A 34 -16.51 -14.95 -13.20
C PRO A 34 -17.74 -15.62 -13.82
N ASP A 35 -18.23 -16.67 -13.16
CA ASP A 35 -19.49 -17.36 -13.48
C ASP A 35 -19.60 -17.95 -14.90
N GLY A 36 -18.48 -18.08 -15.62
CA GLY A 36 -18.47 -18.52 -17.02
C GLY A 36 -19.10 -17.52 -17.99
N GLY A 37 -19.19 -16.24 -17.59
CA GLY A 37 -19.78 -15.17 -18.42
C GLY A 37 -18.93 -14.80 -19.63
N GLY A 38 -19.51 -14.03 -20.56
CA GLY A 38 -18.84 -13.55 -21.78
C GLY A 38 -18.10 -12.22 -21.64
N PHE A 39 -18.37 -11.46 -20.57
CA PHE A 39 -17.70 -10.19 -20.25
C PHE A 39 -17.90 -9.85 -18.76
N ALA A 40 -17.13 -8.90 -18.25
CA ALA A 40 -17.28 -8.33 -16.91
C ALA A 40 -17.47 -6.82 -16.99
N ILE A 41 -18.17 -6.25 -16.01
CA ILE A 41 -18.33 -4.81 -15.86
C ILE A 41 -17.43 -4.35 -14.71
N MET A 42 -16.59 -3.35 -14.96
CA MET A 42 -15.75 -2.77 -13.92
C MET A 42 -16.57 -1.85 -13.02
N ALA A 43 -16.47 -2.05 -11.72
CA ALA A 43 -17.04 -1.20 -10.68
C ALA A 43 -16.04 -1.07 -9.52
N GLY A 44 -16.14 -0.01 -8.71
CA GLY A 44 -15.25 0.21 -7.56
C GLY A 44 -14.20 1.33 -7.74
N VAL A 45 -14.14 1.95 -8.93
CA VAL A 45 -13.12 2.98 -9.24
C VAL A 45 -13.22 4.18 -8.30
N GLN A 46 -14.43 4.66 -8.03
CA GLN A 46 -14.65 5.79 -7.14
C GLN A 46 -14.16 5.49 -5.72
N GLN A 47 -14.48 4.31 -5.18
CA GLN A 47 -14.07 3.91 -3.84
C GLN A 47 -12.55 3.82 -3.71
N ILE A 48 -11.85 3.35 -4.74
CA ILE A 48 -10.39 3.31 -4.76
C ILE A 48 -9.81 4.72 -4.77
N ILE A 49 -10.37 5.64 -5.57
CA ILE A 49 -9.93 7.04 -5.59
C ILE A 49 -10.13 7.68 -4.21
N GLU A 50 -11.32 7.56 -3.62
CA GLU A 50 -11.63 8.08 -2.29
C GLU A 50 -10.70 7.50 -1.21
N TYR A 51 -10.37 6.21 -1.30
CA TYR A 51 -9.40 5.57 -0.39
C TYR A 51 -7.99 6.16 -0.54
N LEU A 52 -7.50 6.30 -1.78
CA LEU A 52 -6.15 6.83 -2.06
C LEU A 52 -6.02 8.29 -1.64
N GLU A 53 -7.04 9.11 -1.87
CA GLU A 53 -7.07 10.52 -1.45
C GLU A 53 -6.96 10.70 0.07
N ASN A 54 -7.47 9.72 0.83
CA ASN A 54 -7.47 9.73 2.29
C ASN A 54 -6.43 8.79 2.90
N LEU A 55 -5.52 8.20 2.10
CA LEU A 55 -4.53 7.26 2.58
C LEU A 55 -3.45 7.97 3.41
N HIS A 56 -3.43 7.71 4.70
CA HIS A 56 -2.42 8.19 5.63
C HIS A 56 -2.24 7.19 6.78
N PHE A 57 -1.06 7.19 7.40
CA PHE A 57 -0.78 6.39 8.59
C PHE A 57 -1.17 7.19 9.84
N THR A 58 -1.99 6.60 10.71
CA THR A 58 -2.35 7.24 11.98
C THR A 58 -1.24 7.04 13.03
N PRO A 59 -1.19 7.86 14.09
CA PRO A 59 -0.25 7.66 15.18
C PRO A 59 -0.31 6.25 15.80
N GLU A 60 -1.51 5.65 15.86
CA GLU A 60 -1.73 4.30 16.35
C GLU A 60 -1.14 3.23 15.41
N ASP A 61 -1.29 3.41 14.08
CA ASP A 61 -0.68 2.53 13.09
C ASP A 61 0.86 2.56 13.22
N ILE A 62 1.45 3.75 13.39
CA ILE A 62 2.90 3.90 13.57
C ILE A 62 3.40 3.26 14.87
N GLU A 63 2.68 3.47 15.97
CA GLU A 63 3.04 2.86 17.24
C GLU A 63 2.91 1.33 17.22
N TYR A 64 1.91 0.82 16.50
CA TYR A 64 1.80 -0.62 16.24
C TYR A 64 3.02 -1.15 15.49
N LEU A 65 3.42 -0.51 14.39
CA LEU A 65 4.60 -0.92 13.61
C LEU A 65 5.88 -0.81 14.43
N ARG A 66 6.04 0.24 15.24
CA ARG A 66 7.17 0.40 16.16
C ARG A 66 7.27 -0.78 17.15
N LYS A 67 6.15 -1.21 17.71
CA LYS A 67 6.08 -2.35 18.64
C LYS A 67 6.42 -3.70 17.99
N CYS A 68 6.30 -3.83 16.67
CA CYS A 68 6.77 -5.03 15.97
C CYS A 68 8.30 -5.22 16.09
N GLY A 69 9.06 -4.15 16.34
CA GLY A 69 10.50 -4.23 16.60
C GLY A 69 11.39 -4.59 15.40
N ILE A 70 10.82 -4.62 14.19
CA ILE A 70 11.52 -5.01 12.95
C ILE A 70 11.69 -3.87 11.95
N PHE A 71 11.06 -2.72 12.19
CA PHE A 71 11.08 -1.56 11.29
C PHE A 71 12.09 -0.52 11.77
N ASN A 72 12.77 0.14 10.84
CA ASN A 72 13.71 1.19 11.18
C ASN A 72 12.99 2.52 11.44
N GLU A 73 13.50 3.34 12.37
CA GLU A 73 12.85 4.61 12.76
C GLU A 73 12.81 5.65 11.63
N LYS A 74 13.72 5.60 10.66
CA LYS A 74 13.67 6.50 9.50
C LYS A 74 12.48 6.16 8.60
N PHE A 75 12.21 4.87 8.41
CA PHE A 75 11.07 4.39 7.66
C PHE A 75 9.75 4.71 8.37
N LEU A 76 9.68 4.55 9.70
CA LEU A 76 8.49 4.96 10.46
C LEU A 76 8.19 6.46 10.30
N LYS A 77 9.22 7.32 10.37
CA LYS A 77 9.07 8.76 10.09
C LYS A 77 8.65 9.07 8.66
N TYR A 78 9.12 8.28 7.70
CA TYR A 78 8.66 8.39 6.32
C TYR A 78 7.17 8.07 6.20
N LEU A 79 6.70 7.00 6.87
CA LEU A 79 5.27 6.63 6.88
C LEU A 79 4.39 7.70 7.57
N GLU A 80 4.86 8.33 8.65
CA GLU A 80 4.16 9.44 9.32
C GLU A 80 3.87 10.62 8.38
N GLN A 81 4.73 10.85 7.39
CA GLN A 81 4.62 11.95 6.43
C GLN A 81 4.10 11.51 5.07
N PHE A 82 3.83 10.21 4.90
CA PHE A 82 3.43 9.64 3.63
C PHE A 82 2.13 10.26 3.14
N ARG A 83 2.14 10.65 1.86
CA ARG A 83 0.95 11.04 1.11
C ARG A 83 1.04 10.43 -0.28
N PHE A 84 -0.08 9.94 -0.77
CA PHE A 84 -0.22 9.53 -2.15
C PHE A 84 -0.24 10.79 -3.04
N SER A 85 0.65 10.87 -4.04
CA SER A 85 0.84 12.02 -4.93
C SER A 85 1.07 11.61 -6.38
#